data_AF-A0A9Q0MM86-F1
#
_entry.id   AF-A0A9Q0MM86-F1
#
_cell.length_a   1.000
_cell.length_b   1.000
_cell.length_c   1.000
_cell.angle_alpha   90.00
_cell.angle_beta   90.00
_cell.angle_gamma   90.00
#
_symmetry.space_group_name_H-M   'P 1'
#
loop_
_entity.id
_entity.type
_entity.pdbx_description
1 polymer ?
#
loop_
_entity_poly.entity_id
_entity_poly.type
_entity_poly.pdbx_seq_one_letter_code
_entity_poly.pdbx_strand_id
1 'polypeptide(L)'
;MVIDICGFKLSPSHPHRNNIENVFALNKELELYDESLFEKPCILLLNKIDLNPNKQDLSELIKKVNNLKDCSNSECPEELASKNYMNFERVIPISAKNDENIQEVKRSIRNVLDDYAERSLQPNDKLTRYINEQLKSRIV
;
A
#
# COMPACT_ATOMS: atom_id res chain seq x y z
N MET A 1 -3.17 -4.08 2.68
CA MET A 1 -3.40 -5.06 1.60
C MET A 1 -2.53 -6.29 1.83
N VAL A 2 -2.96 -7.48 1.41
CA VAL A 2 -2.19 -8.74 1.55
C VAL A 2 -2.15 -9.45 0.21
N ILE A 3 -0.97 -9.91 -0.20
CA ILE A 3 -0.79 -10.74 -1.40
C ILE A 3 0.07 -11.95 -1.08
N ASP A 4 -0.16 -13.06 -1.78
CA ASP A 4 0.72 -14.22 -1.70
C ASP A 4 1.84 -14.11 -2.75
N ILE A 5 3.07 -14.40 -2.33
CA ILE A 5 4.25 -14.31 -3.21
C ILE A 5 4.24 -15.31 -4.37
N CYS A 6 3.53 -16.43 -4.22
CA CYS A 6 3.40 -17.46 -5.24
C CYS A 6 2.33 -17.11 -6.29
N GLY A 7 1.64 -15.98 -6.15
CA GLY A 7 0.48 -15.63 -6.96
C GLY A 7 -0.83 -16.18 -6.40
N PHE A 8 -1.88 -16.11 -7.23
CA PHE A 8 -3.24 -16.43 -6.83
C PHE A 8 -4.00 -17.14 -7.95
N LYS A 9 -4.84 -18.11 -7.57
CA LYS A 9 -5.76 -18.80 -8.48
C LYS A 9 -7.09 -19.00 -7.78
N LEU A 10 -8.16 -18.41 -8.32
CA LEU A 10 -9.49 -18.46 -7.73
C LEU A 10 -10.08 -19.87 -7.74
N SER A 11 -9.96 -20.56 -8.87
CA SER A 11 -10.39 -21.95 -9.03
C SER A 11 -9.57 -22.65 -10.13
N PRO A 12 -9.60 -23.99 -10.24
CA PRO A 12 -8.87 -24.71 -11.27
C PRO A 12 -9.14 -24.23 -12.70
N SER A 13 -10.36 -23.73 -12.97
CA SER A 13 -10.81 -23.22 -14.26
C SER A 13 -10.35 -21.81 -14.60
N HIS A 14 -9.86 -21.03 -13.62
CA HIS A 14 -9.35 -19.68 -13.86
C HIS A 14 -7.84 -19.69 -14.12
N PRO A 15 -7.30 -18.76 -14.90
CA PRO A 15 -5.86 -18.63 -15.06
C PRO A 15 -5.19 -18.30 -13.72
N HIS A 16 -3.96 -18.79 -13.55
CA HIS A 16 -3.14 -18.43 -12.41
C HIS A 16 -2.60 -17.01 -12.63
N ARG A 17 -2.87 -16.10 -11.70
CA ARG A 17 -2.31 -14.74 -11.68
C ARG A 17 -0.99 -14.76 -10.93
N ASN A 18 0.04 -14.18 -11.52
CA ASN A 18 1.32 -14.01 -10.83
C ASN A 18 1.19 -12.96 -9.70
N ASN A 19 2.24 -12.81 -8.89
CA ASN A 19 2.20 -11.95 -7.71
C ASN A 19 1.99 -10.46 -8.04
N ILE A 20 2.57 -9.93 -9.12
CA ILE A 20 2.43 -8.53 -9.51
C ILE A 20 1.07 -8.26 -10.20
N GLU A 21 0.59 -9.18 -11.04
CA GLU A 21 -0.76 -9.15 -11.61
C GLU A 21 -1.83 -9.13 -10.52
N ASN A 22 -1.61 -9.88 -9.44
CA ASN A 22 -2.53 -9.87 -8.30
C ASN A 22 -2.57 -8.51 -7.60
N VAL A 23 -1.44 -7.79 -7.55
CA VAL A 23 -1.41 -6.41 -7.04
C VAL A 23 -2.22 -5.47 -7.95
N PHE A 24 -2.05 -5.57 -9.26
CA PHE A 24 -2.82 -4.75 -10.20
C PHE A 24 -4.33 -5.04 -10.11
N ALA A 25 -4.70 -6.32 -10.04
CA ALA A 25 -6.09 -6.72 -9.87
C ALA A 25 -6.71 -6.16 -8.59
N LEU A 26 -6.00 -6.20 -7.46
CA LEU A 26 -6.49 -5.63 -6.20
C LEU A 26 -6.66 -4.11 -6.27
N ASN A 27 -5.77 -3.40 -6.98
CA ASN A 27 -5.96 -1.97 -7.22
C ASN A 27 -7.21 -1.70 -8.06
N LYS A 28 -7.47 -2.55 -9.06
CA LYS A 28 -8.67 -2.43 -9.89
C LYS A 28 -9.95 -2.69 -9.11
N GLU A 29 -9.93 -3.72 -8.25
CA GLU A 29 -11.03 -4.04 -7.35
C GLU A 29 -11.31 -2.89 -6.36
N LEU A 30 -10.26 -2.26 -5.82
CA LEU A 30 -10.39 -1.08 -4.96
C LEU A 30 -10.99 0.13 -5.70
N GLU A 31 -10.54 0.40 -6.92
CA GLU A 31 -11.08 1.47 -7.78
C GLU A 31 -12.57 1.27 -8.07
N LEU A 32 -12.97 0.04 -8.39
CA LEU A 32 -14.38 -0.28 -8.66
C LEU A 32 -15.24 -0.23 -7.39
N TYR A 33 -14.65 -0.43 -6.21
CA TYR A 33 -15.35 -0.40 -4.95
C TYR A 33 -15.54 1.02 -4.40
N ASP A 34 -14.44 1.75 -4.21
CA ASP A 34 -14.44 3.11 -3.64
C ASP A 34 -13.09 3.80 -3.89
N GLU A 35 -13.08 4.81 -4.77
CA GLU A 35 -11.88 5.58 -5.10
C GLU A 35 -11.30 6.35 -3.89
N SER A 36 -12.08 6.64 -2.83
CA SER A 36 -11.56 7.31 -1.63
C SER A 36 -10.58 6.44 -0.82
N LEU A 37 -10.55 5.13 -1.07
CA LEU A 37 -9.62 4.22 -0.41
C LEU A 37 -8.17 4.45 -0.81
N PHE A 38 -7.91 5.08 -1.97
CA PHE A 38 -6.56 5.45 -2.40
C PHE A 38 -5.93 6.57 -1.55
N GLU A 39 -6.75 7.34 -0.82
CA GLU A 39 -6.27 8.39 0.09
C GLU A 39 -5.87 7.85 1.47
N LYS A 40 -6.29 6.61 1.81
CA LYS A 40 -6.00 6.01 3.10
C LYS A 40 -4.59 5.41 3.12
N PRO A 41 -3.86 5.55 4.24
CA PRO A 41 -2.55 4.93 4.37
C PRO A 41 -2.68 3.41 4.27
N CYS A 42 -1.77 2.78 3.53
CA CYS A 42 -1.81 1.34 3.27
C CYS A 42 -0.46 0.68 3.49
N ILE A 43 -0.49 -0.48 4.14
CA ILE A 43 0.65 -1.38 4.28
C ILE A 43 0.39 -2.59 3.39
N LEU A 44 1.39 -2.98 2.58
CA LEU A 44 1.35 -4.24 1.84
C LEU A 44 2.05 -5.34 2.62
N LEU A 45 1.38 -6.48 2.77
CA LEU A 45 1.95 -7.70 3.32
C LEU A 45 2.20 -8.70 2.19
N LEU A 46 3.45 -9.12 2.01
CA LEU A 46 3.85 -10.19 1.09
C LEU A 46 3.87 -11.50 1.86
N ASN A 47 2.79 -12.26 1.78
CA ASN A 47 2.56 -13.48 2.55
C ASN A 47 3.12 -14.73 1.87
N LYS A 48 3.33 -15.80 2.66
CA LYS A 48 3.86 -17.11 2.28
C LYS A 48 5.34 -17.13 1.92
N ILE A 49 6.16 -16.26 2.52
CA ILE A 49 7.61 -16.23 2.22
C ILE A 49 8.34 -17.55 2.55
N ASP A 50 7.75 -18.39 3.39
CA ASP A 50 8.22 -19.75 3.67
C ASP A 50 8.20 -20.66 2.44
N LEU A 51 7.42 -20.32 1.41
CA LEU A 51 7.37 -21.03 0.13
C LEU A 51 8.36 -20.46 -0.90
N ASN A 52 9.04 -19.34 -0.62
CA ASN A 52 10.08 -18.82 -1.51
C ASN A 52 11.47 -19.26 -1.06
N PRO A 53 12.16 -20.12 -1.81
CA PRO A 53 13.57 -20.36 -1.57
C PRO A 53 14.47 -19.20 -2.02
N ASN A 54 13.97 -18.28 -2.88
CA ASN A 54 14.80 -17.28 -3.54
C ASN A 54 14.53 -15.85 -3.03
N LYS A 55 15.47 -15.32 -2.25
CA LYS A 55 15.41 -13.95 -1.72
C LYS A 55 15.51 -12.86 -2.80
N GLN A 56 16.09 -13.18 -3.96
CA GLN A 56 16.25 -12.22 -5.06
C GLN A 56 14.89 -11.86 -5.66
N ASP A 57 14.04 -12.85 -5.88
CA ASP A 57 12.68 -12.67 -6.45
C ASP A 57 11.80 -11.78 -5.55
N LEU A 58 11.95 -11.91 -4.23
CA LEU A 58 11.24 -11.08 -3.26
C LEU A 58 11.71 -9.62 -3.31
N SER A 59 13.02 -9.40 -3.44
CA SER A 59 13.59 -8.04 -3.51
C SER A 59 13.15 -7.31 -4.78
N GLU A 60 13.04 -8.03 -5.91
CA GLU A 60 12.55 -7.50 -7.17
C GLU A 60 11.06 -7.17 -7.09
N LEU A 61 10.25 -8.07 -6.49
CA LEU A 61 8.83 -7.80 -6.25
C LEU A 61 8.62 -6.53 -5.41
N ILE A 62 9.38 -6.36 -4.33
CA ILE A 62 9.30 -5.14 -3.50
C ILE A 62 9.62 -3.89 -4.32
N LYS A 63 10.66 -3.93 -5.18
CA LYS A 63 11.01 -2.80 -6.05
C LYS A 63 9.90 -2.48 -7.05
N LYS A 64 9.30 -3.49 -7.67
CA LYS A 64 8.19 -3.32 -8.62
C LYS A 64 6.97 -2.71 -7.94
N VAL A 65 6.64 -3.21 -6.75
CA VAL A 65 5.47 -2.72 -6.00
C VAL A 65 5.64 -1.29 -5.48
N ASN A 66 6.86 -0.90 -5.11
CA ASN A 66 7.11 0.50 -4.75
C ASN A 66 7.01 1.45 -5.96
N ASN A 67 7.13 0.94 -7.19
CA ASN A 67 7.06 1.71 -8.43
C ASN A 67 5.90 1.23 -9.35
N LEU A 68 4.74 0.90 -8.77
CA LEU A 68 3.61 0.31 -9.51
C LEU A 68 3.19 1.10 -10.74
N LYS A 69 3.19 2.43 -10.65
CA LYS A 69 2.81 3.33 -11.75
C LYS A 69 3.75 3.19 -12.96
N ASP A 70 5.03 2.96 -12.71
CA ASP A 70 6.02 2.78 -13.77
C ASP A 70 5.91 1.38 -14.36
N CYS A 71 5.74 0.38 -13.49
CA CYS A 71 5.57 -1.02 -13.88
C CYS A 71 4.25 -1.29 -14.63
N SER A 72 3.21 -0.50 -14.40
CA SER A 72 1.90 -0.74 -15.03
C SER A 72 1.95 -0.62 -16.55
N ASN A 73 2.84 0.22 -17.09
CA ASN A 73 2.93 0.42 -18.54
C ASN A 73 3.56 -0.78 -19.28
N SER A 74 4.32 -1.62 -18.59
CA SER A 74 5.04 -2.75 -19.20
C SER A 74 4.55 -4.13 -18.76
N GLU A 75 4.00 -4.26 -17.55
CA GLU A 75 3.67 -5.56 -16.93
C GLU A 75 2.18 -5.73 -16.58
N CYS A 76 1.35 -4.69 -16.72
CA CYS A 76 -0.08 -4.78 -16.38
C CYS A 76 -0.92 -5.12 -17.62
N PRO A 77 -1.70 -6.21 -17.58
CA PRO A 77 -2.75 -6.45 -18.58
C PRO A 77 -3.75 -5.30 -18.61
N GLU A 78 -4.20 -4.91 -19.80
CA GLU A 78 -5.10 -3.76 -19.99
C GLU A 78 -6.39 -3.87 -19.14
N GLU A 79 -6.90 -5.10 -18.98
CA GLU A 79 -8.09 -5.40 -18.15
C GLU A 79 -7.90 -5.09 -16.66
N LEU A 80 -6.66 -5.13 -16.16
CA LEU A 80 -6.31 -4.90 -14.76
C LEU A 80 -5.80 -3.46 -14.51
N ALA A 81 -5.73 -2.64 -15.56
CA ALA A 81 -5.26 -1.27 -15.45
C ALA A 81 -6.24 -0.41 -14.64
N SER A 82 -5.70 0.27 -13.63
CA SER A 82 -6.42 1.21 -12.77
C SER A 82 -5.98 2.64 -13.09
N LYS A 83 -6.84 3.64 -12.92
CA LYS A 83 -6.46 5.05 -13.07
C LYS A 83 -5.48 5.47 -11.98
N ASN A 84 -5.68 4.93 -10.78
CA ASN A 84 -4.85 5.16 -9.61
C ASN A 84 -4.29 3.84 -9.07
N TYR A 85 -3.12 3.92 -8.45
CA TYR A 85 -2.49 2.81 -7.75
C TYR A 85 -2.18 3.22 -6.31
N MET A 86 -2.39 2.28 -5.38
CA MET A 86 -2.11 2.45 -3.97
C MET A 86 -0.64 2.79 -3.76
N ASN A 87 -0.40 3.81 -2.94
CA ASN A 87 0.93 4.06 -2.40
C ASN A 87 1.09 3.29 -1.10
N PHE A 88 2.12 2.45 -1.01
CA PHE A 88 2.35 1.66 0.20
C PHE A 88 3.32 2.40 1.12
N GLU A 89 2.85 2.73 2.32
CA GLU A 89 3.68 3.32 3.37
C GLU A 89 4.78 2.34 3.80
N ARG A 90 4.46 1.03 3.79
CA ARG A 90 5.38 -0.06 4.11
C ARG A 90 5.05 -1.29 3.27
N VAL A 91 6.07 -2.05 2.89
CA VAL A 91 5.95 -3.38 2.27
C VAL A 91 6.68 -4.38 3.16
N ILE A 92 5.96 -5.34 3.72
CA ILE A 92 6.47 -6.24 4.76
C ILE A 92 6.32 -7.70 4.30
N PRO A 93 7.43 -8.44 4.12
CA PRO A 93 7.38 -9.87 3.90
C PRO A 93 7.04 -10.62 5.18
N ILE A 94 6.06 -11.53 5.11
CA ILE A 94 5.60 -12.32 6.25
C ILE A 94 5.37 -13.79 5.88
N SER A 95 5.44 -14.66 6.89
CA SER A 95 4.80 -15.97 6.85
C SER A 95 3.76 -16.03 7.95
N ALA A 96 2.49 -15.85 7.59
CA ALA A 96 1.39 -15.97 8.53
C ALA A 96 1.31 -17.37 9.17
N LYS A 97 1.75 -18.41 8.44
CA LYS A 97 1.78 -19.79 8.93
C LYS A 97 2.82 -20.01 10.03
N ASN A 98 3.99 -19.39 9.89
CA ASN A 98 5.13 -19.58 10.80
C ASN A 98 5.27 -18.44 11.83
N ASP A 99 4.30 -17.53 11.91
CA ASP A 99 4.35 -16.31 12.74
C ASP A 99 5.58 -15.42 12.44
N GLU A 100 6.11 -15.49 11.23
CA GLU A 100 7.30 -14.75 10.83
C GLU A 100 6.95 -13.29 10.51
N ASN A 101 7.70 -12.35 11.12
CA ASN A 101 7.54 -10.90 10.98
C ASN A 101 6.20 -10.30 11.45
N ILE A 102 5.35 -11.06 12.14
CA ILE A 102 4.05 -10.55 12.62
C ILE A 102 4.20 -9.42 13.66
N GLN A 103 5.24 -9.46 14.49
CA GLN A 103 5.52 -8.36 15.43
C GLN A 103 5.90 -7.06 14.71
N GLU A 104 6.61 -7.16 13.59
CA GLU A 104 6.95 -6.01 12.77
C GLU A 104 5.71 -5.43 12.07
N VAL A 105 4.78 -6.29 11.63
CA VAL A 105 3.46 -5.84 11.13
C VAL A 105 2.70 -5.04 12.19
N LYS A 106 2.60 -5.55 13.42
CA LYS A 106 1.90 -4.85 14.51
C LYS A 106 2.51 -3.48 14.80
N ARG A 107 3.84 -3.41 14.84
CA ARG A 107 4.57 -2.15 15.04
C ARG A 107 4.35 -1.19 13.88
N SER A 108 4.46 -1.69 12.65
CA SER A 108 4.27 -0.89 11.44
C SER A 108 2.85 -0.34 11.34
N ILE A 109 1.81 -1.11 11.69
CA ILE A 109 0.43 -0.62 11.75
C ILE A 109 0.31 0.54 12.75
N ARG A 110 0.85 0.37 13.96
CA ARG A 110 0.83 1.44 14.97
C ARG A 110 1.49 2.71 14.44
N ASN A 111 2.72 2.58 13.93
CA ASN A 111 3.49 3.73 13.45
C ASN A 111 2.78 4.44 12.29
N VAL A 112 2.21 3.69 11.34
CA VAL A 112 1.49 4.29 10.20
C VAL A 112 0.21 5.02 10.66
N LEU A 113 -0.48 4.50 11.66
CA LEU A 113 -1.64 5.18 12.25
C LEU A 113 -1.25 6.44 13.01
N ASP A 114 -0.16 6.38 13.79
CA ASP A 114 0.39 7.53 14.52
C ASP A 114 0.83 8.62 13.52
N ASP A 115 1.61 8.26 12.49
CA ASP A 115 2.04 9.16 11.41
C ASP A 115 0.83 9.81 10.70
N TYR A 116 -0.22 9.02 10.41
CA TYR A 116 -1.42 9.51 9.76
C TYR A 116 -2.21 10.49 10.64
N ALA A 117 -2.32 10.19 11.94
CA ALA A 117 -2.96 11.08 12.91
C ALA A 117 -2.19 12.41 13.04
N GLU A 118 -0.86 12.36 13.13
CA GLU A 118 -0.01 13.55 13.16
C GLU A 118 -0.17 14.42 11.91
N ARG A 119 -0.20 13.81 10.72
CA ARG A 119 -0.45 14.52 9.45
C ARG A 119 -1.83 15.17 9.43
N SER A 120 -2.84 14.49 9.99
CA SER A 120 -4.23 14.99 10.05
C SER A 120 -4.42 16.11 11.09
N LEU A 121 -3.55 16.17 12.10
CA LEU A 121 -3.55 17.20 13.16
C LEU A 121 -2.77 18.46 12.79
N GLN A 122 -2.00 18.46 11.69
CA GLN A 122 -1.32 19.66 11.21
C GLN A 122 -2.37 20.77 11.05
N PRO A 123 -2.21 21.91 11.75
CA PRO A 123 -3.26 22.90 11.79
C PRO A 123 -3.47 23.41 10.38
N ASN A 124 -4.73 23.38 9.93
CA ASN A 124 -5.15 23.97 8.66
C ASN A 124 -4.42 25.30 8.49
N ASP A 125 -3.59 25.41 7.46
CA ASP A 125 -2.76 26.58 7.17
C ASP A 125 -3.58 27.89 7.24
N LYS A 126 -4.87 27.80 6.93
CA LYS A 126 -5.86 28.88 7.06
C LYS A 126 -6.14 29.32 8.50
N LEU A 127 -6.31 28.40 9.45
CA LEU A 127 -6.58 28.72 10.86
C LEU A 127 -5.32 29.30 11.52
N THR A 128 -4.16 28.72 11.21
CA THR A 128 -2.86 29.24 11.68
C THR A 128 -2.56 30.63 11.13
N ARG A 129 -2.81 30.87 9.84
CA ARG A 129 -2.69 32.21 9.23
C ARG A 129 -3.69 33.19 9.86
N TYR A 130 -4.94 32.79 10.01
CA TYR A 130 -5.98 33.64 10.61
C TYR A 130 -5.62 34.06 12.05
N ILE A 131 -5.20 33.12 12.90
CA ILE A 131 -4.79 33.42 14.27
C ILE A 131 -3.58 34.36 14.29
N ASN A 132 -2.58 34.13 13.43
CA ASN A 132 -1.42 34.99 13.32
C ASN A 132 -1.75 36.42 12.84
N GLU A 133 -2.72 36.58 11.95
CA GLU A 133 -3.22 37.91 11.52
C GLU A 133 -4.00 38.62 12.64
N GLN A 134 -4.81 37.90 13.42
CA GLN A 134 -5.54 38.45 14.56
C GLN A 134 -4.61 38.85 15.72
N LEU A 135 -3.50 38.12 15.92
CA LEU A 135 -2.51 38.47 16.93
C LEU A 135 -1.68 39.70 16.53
N LYS A 136 -1.32 39.84 15.24
CA LYS A 136 -0.59 41.02 14.74
C LYS A 136 -1.40 42.32 14.81
N SER A 137 -2.72 42.24 14.59
CA SER A 137 -3.61 43.42 14.65
C SER A 137 -3.95 43.88 16.07
N ARG A 138 -3.65 43.09 17.10
CA ARG A 138 -3.85 43.42 18.53
C ARG A 138 -2.63 44.02 19.23
N ILE A 139 -1.47 44.06 18.55
CA ILE A 139 -0.20 44.56 19.13
C ILE A 139 0.13 46.00 18.62
N VAL A 140 -0.80 46.65 17.90
CA VAL A 140 -0.70 48.06 17.48
C VAL A 140 -1.69 48.92 18.26
#